data_AF-A0AA88ID46-F1
#
_entry.id   AF-A0AA88ID46-F1
#
_cell.length_a   1.000
_cell.length_b   1.000
_cell.length_c   1.000
_cell.angle_alpha   90.00
_cell.angle_beta   90.00
_cell.angle_gamma   90.00
#
_symmetry.space_group_name_H-M   'P 1'
#
loop_
_entity.id
_entity.type
_entity.pdbx_description
1 polymer ?
#
loop_
_entity_poly.entity_id
_entity_poly.type
_entity_poly.pdbx_seq_one_letter_code
_entity_poly.pdbx_strand_id
1 'polypeptide(L)'
;MFDTKTATALQSIPVSNNTISRRIEDIASDIVMQVIEQIKLTKMFALELDESTDVSGEAQVIVFVRYQDCSDIRENILFCQNLHDGAAALTGKNNGLMGWIRKKNPKVKWLHCIIHRQALASKRMNAHLHETLNEAVKVINFIKARPLNSRMFKLLCQEMGSEHQHLLLHTEVRWLSRGKILNRLFELRQEVHMFLLEQKSAFSSLFENQDWVCRLAYLADIFDKLNDLNLSMQGFRTDELSLNSKMCAFIKKSEFWLKKVQRNSVSVFPTLDKFADDSEIDNLNTIRDCIREHLTKLRDELVSYFPSIMNQDRTQDWIQNPFVEDVTSSSGLSDKLTENLIELASDRALELKFQNVTVSQFWLEVKGEYKELSEIAMSALLPFGSTYLCEVSFSAMSLIKTKHRNRLSVQNDLIIAVSDIEPRFDNILAKKQPSFSLIFLNADKMGELEGYVQVTGADINTVTEVHKQSPEHLTIQGYKQFIKLRHQNHPLGKKGGGVACFVREQLASRLLQIPYIDGDDEMIWIMIRPKSFRDL
;
A
#
# COMPACT_ATOMS: atom_id res chain seq x y z
N MET A 1 -21.06 -45.60 -10.53
CA MET A 1 -21.28 -44.15 -10.79
C MET A 1 -22.43 -43.73 -9.89
N PHE A 2 -22.25 -42.74 -9.02
CA PHE A 2 -23.32 -42.29 -8.11
C PHE A 2 -24.44 -41.62 -8.92
N ASP A 3 -25.70 -41.78 -8.48
CA ASP A 3 -26.81 -41.06 -9.11
C ASP A 3 -26.69 -39.53 -8.86
N THR A 4 -27.37 -38.74 -9.70
CA THR A 4 -27.32 -37.27 -9.66
C THR A 4 -27.72 -36.72 -8.29
N LYS A 5 -28.68 -37.36 -7.61
CA LYS A 5 -29.13 -36.97 -6.27
C LYS A 5 -28.05 -37.17 -5.20
N THR A 6 -27.29 -38.26 -5.30
CA THR A 6 -26.16 -38.58 -4.42
C THR A 6 -24.96 -37.70 -4.71
N ALA A 7 -24.74 -37.30 -5.98
CA ALA A 7 -23.69 -36.34 -6.35
C ALA A 7 -23.97 -34.92 -5.80
N THR A 8 -25.21 -34.43 -5.90
CA THR A 8 -25.61 -33.14 -5.30
C THR A 8 -25.53 -33.19 -3.77
N ALA A 9 -25.89 -34.32 -3.16
CA ALA A 9 -25.72 -34.53 -1.73
C ALA A 9 -24.22 -34.52 -1.32
N LEU A 10 -23.34 -35.13 -2.11
CA LEU A 10 -21.88 -35.11 -1.88
C LEU A 10 -21.27 -33.71 -2.03
N GLN A 11 -21.75 -32.88 -2.97
CA GLN A 11 -21.35 -31.47 -3.10
C GLN A 11 -21.80 -30.62 -1.90
N SER A 12 -22.89 -31.01 -1.23
CA SER A 12 -23.37 -30.35 -0.01
C SER A 12 -22.61 -30.73 1.26
N ILE A 13 -21.73 -31.75 1.19
CA ILE A 13 -20.92 -32.18 2.34
C ILE A 13 -19.78 -31.19 2.54
N PRO A 14 -19.71 -30.51 3.71
CA PRO A 14 -18.63 -29.59 4.00
C PRO A 14 -17.28 -30.31 3.96
N VAL A 15 -16.37 -29.81 3.11
CA VAL A 15 -15.00 -30.31 3.06
C VAL A 15 -14.35 -30.08 4.43
N SER A 16 -13.61 -31.07 4.94
CA SER A 16 -12.96 -30.95 6.25
C SER A 16 -12.01 -29.73 6.29
N ASN A 17 -11.92 -29.07 7.45
CA ASN A 17 -11.05 -27.91 7.62
C ASN A 17 -9.59 -28.20 7.27
N ASN A 18 -9.12 -29.42 7.53
CA ASN A 18 -7.75 -29.85 7.21
C ASN A 18 -7.55 -29.98 5.70
N THR A 19 -8.54 -30.51 4.98
CA THR A 19 -8.49 -30.63 3.53
C THR A 19 -8.47 -29.24 2.88
N ILE A 20 -9.26 -28.30 3.38
CA ILE A 20 -9.27 -26.93 2.86
C ILE A 20 -7.95 -26.21 3.19
N SER A 21 -7.39 -26.37 4.40
CA SER A 21 -6.07 -25.80 4.76
C SER A 21 -4.98 -26.24 3.80
N ARG A 22 -4.92 -27.56 3.53
CA ARG A 22 -3.96 -28.11 2.56
C ARG A 22 -4.14 -27.55 1.15
N ARG A 23 -5.39 -27.38 0.70
CA ARG A 23 -5.67 -26.77 -0.61
C ARG A 23 -5.18 -25.32 -0.69
N ILE A 24 -5.41 -24.54 0.36
CA ILE A 24 -4.93 -23.16 0.46
C ILE A 24 -3.39 -23.13 0.47
N GLU A 25 -2.74 -24.04 1.22
CA GLU A 25 -1.29 -24.19 1.22
C GLU A 25 -0.73 -24.55 -0.17
N ASP A 26 -1.34 -25.53 -0.86
CA ASP A 26 -0.91 -25.96 -2.20
C ASP A 26 -1.02 -24.82 -3.22
N ILE A 27 -2.15 -24.10 -3.20
CA ILE A 27 -2.42 -22.98 -4.12
C ILE A 27 -1.47 -21.82 -3.84
N ALA A 28 -1.34 -21.41 -2.58
CA ALA A 28 -0.42 -20.33 -2.21
C ALA A 28 1.02 -20.68 -2.54
N SER A 29 1.43 -21.93 -2.33
CA SER A 29 2.77 -22.40 -2.67
C SER A 29 3.03 -22.38 -4.17
N ASP A 30 2.05 -22.75 -5.01
CA ASP A 30 2.24 -22.68 -6.47
C ASP A 30 2.31 -21.23 -6.96
N ILE A 31 1.46 -20.33 -6.45
CA ILE A 31 1.52 -18.90 -6.77
C ILE A 31 2.91 -18.34 -6.45
N VAL A 32 3.43 -18.58 -5.24
CA VAL A 32 4.75 -18.08 -4.83
C VAL A 32 5.86 -18.73 -5.66
N MET A 33 5.72 -20.01 -6.02
CA MET A 33 6.68 -20.70 -6.88
C MET A 33 6.76 -20.08 -8.27
N GLN A 34 5.62 -19.73 -8.88
CA GLN A 34 5.58 -19.03 -10.16
C GLN A 34 6.29 -17.67 -10.08
N VAL A 35 6.06 -16.90 -9.00
CA VAL A 35 6.75 -15.62 -8.77
C VAL A 35 8.27 -15.83 -8.66
N ILE A 36 8.72 -16.82 -7.89
CA ILE A 36 10.15 -17.13 -7.74
C ILE A 36 10.77 -17.58 -9.07
N GLU A 37 10.07 -18.40 -9.86
CA GLU A 37 10.49 -18.80 -11.21
C GLU A 37 10.70 -17.58 -12.10
N GLN A 38 9.81 -16.58 -12.06
CA GLN A 38 9.96 -15.34 -12.83
C GLN A 38 11.11 -14.47 -12.33
N ILE A 39 11.22 -14.26 -11.01
CA ILE A 39 12.34 -13.48 -10.44
C ILE A 39 13.67 -14.08 -10.87
N LYS A 40 13.79 -15.42 -10.86
CA LYS A 40 14.98 -16.18 -11.31
C LYS A 40 15.35 -15.99 -12.78
N LEU A 41 14.47 -15.44 -13.61
CA LEU A 41 14.74 -15.12 -15.01
C LEU A 41 15.17 -13.65 -15.20
N THR A 42 14.92 -12.80 -14.19
CA THR A 42 15.20 -11.37 -14.24
C THR A 42 16.51 -11.03 -13.52
N LYS A 43 17.23 -10.02 -14.03
CA LYS A 43 18.46 -9.50 -13.40
C LYS A 43 18.23 -8.37 -12.39
N MET A 44 17.00 -7.89 -12.29
CA MET A 44 16.63 -6.72 -11.50
C MET A 44 15.23 -6.94 -10.93
N PHE A 45 15.10 -6.76 -9.63
CA PHE A 45 13.82 -6.73 -8.93
C PHE A 45 13.89 -5.76 -7.75
N ALA A 46 12.73 -5.25 -7.36
CA ALA A 46 12.55 -4.45 -6.16
C ALA A 46 11.69 -5.22 -5.16
N LEU A 47 11.95 -5.01 -3.87
CA LEU A 47 11.15 -5.53 -2.77
C LEU A 47 10.52 -4.37 -2.00
N GLU A 48 9.26 -4.53 -1.64
CA GLU A 48 8.54 -3.65 -0.71
C GLU A 48 8.26 -4.44 0.56
N LEU A 49 8.63 -3.88 1.71
CA LEU A 49 8.34 -4.45 3.03
C LEU A 49 7.67 -3.42 3.92
N ASP A 50 6.55 -3.81 4.52
CA ASP A 50 5.86 -3.02 5.53
C ASP A 50 5.43 -3.90 6.70
N GLU A 51 5.38 -3.28 7.88
CA GLU A 51 5.00 -3.92 9.13
C GLU A 51 3.69 -3.31 9.65
N SER A 52 2.72 -4.17 9.92
CA SER A 52 1.52 -3.79 10.65
C SER A 52 1.27 -4.71 11.84
N THR A 53 0.36 -4.30 12.72
CA THR A 53 -0.08 -5.12 13.84
C THR A 53 -1.51 -5.50 13.54
N ASP A 54 -1.79 -6.80 13.56
CA ASP A 54 -3.13 -7.28 13.29
C ASP A 54 -4.06 -7.06 14.50
N VAL A 55 -5.34 -7.41 14.32
CA VAL A 55 -6.40 -7.26 15.33
C VAL A 55 -6.16 -8.01 16.65
N SER A 56 -5.17 -8.90 16.67
CA SER A 56 -4.76 -9.74 17.80
C SER A 56 -3.57 -9.16 18.55
N GLY A 57 -2.99 -8.06 18.08
CA GLY A 57 -1.78 -7.46 18.65
C GLY A 57 -0.47 -8.08 18.14
N GLU A 58 -0.52 -9.01 17.18
CA GLU A 58 0.69 -9.62 16.61
C GLU A 58 1.23 -8.75 15.46
N ALA A 59 2.53 -8.48 15.45
CA ALA A 59 3.18 -7.81 14.33
C ALA A 59 3.29 -8.78 13.14
N GLN A 60 3.05 -8.27 11.94
CA GLN A 60 3.05 -8.98 10.67
C GLN A 60 3.88 -8.18 9.68
N VAL A 61 4.78 -8.86 8.97
CA VAL A 61 5.45 -8.31 7.79
C VAL A 61 4.80 -8.88 6.54
N ILE A 62 4.55 -8.00 5.58
CA ILE A 62 4.16 -8.37 4.23
C ILE A 62 5.28 -7.95 3.30
N VAL A 63 5.63 -8.82 2.35
CA VAL A 63 6.66 -8.55 1.35
C VAL A 63 6.06 -8.70 -0.04
N PHE A 64 6.17 -7.64 -0.82
CA PHE A 64 5.89 -7.63 -2.25
C PHE A 64 7.19 -7.59 -3.05
N VAL A 65 7.13 -8.13 -4.26
CA VAL A 65 8.20 -8.08 -5.23
C VAL A 65 7.69 -7.45 -6.51
N ARG A 66 8.54 -6.63 -7.11
CA ARG A 66 8.31 -6.01 -8.41
C ARG A 66 9.45 -6.34 -9.34
N TYR A 67 9.12 -6.89 -10.50
CA TYR A 67 10.09 -7.44 -11.44
C TYR A 67 9.62 -7.23 -12.89
N GLN A 68 10.56 -7.32 -13.83
CA GLN A 68 10.27 -7.26 -15.26
C GLN A 68 9.71 -8.60 -15.74
N ASP A 69 8.58 -8.57 -16.44
CA ASP A 69 7.99 -9.75 -17.10
C ASP A 69 7.68 -9.40 -18.55
N CYS A 70 8.44 -9.97 -19.49
CA CYS A 70 8.39 -9.64 -20.91
C CYS A 70 8.39 -8.11 -21.15
N SER A 71 7.23 -7.55 -21.50
CA SER A 71 7.00 -6.14 -21.84
C SER A 71 6.30 -5.33 -20.74
N ASP A 72 6.15 -5.85 -19.52
CA ASP A 72 5.52 -5.14 -18.41
C ASP A 72 6.28 -5.31 -17.08
N ILE A 73 5.92 -4.48 -16.10
CA ILE A 73 6.32 -4.64 -14.71
C ILE A 73 5.21 -5.37 -13.97
N ARG A 74 5.57 -6.47 -13.29
CA ARG A 74 4.66 -7.24 -12.43
C ARG A 74 4.93 -6.91 -10.97
N GLU A 75 3.87 -6.95 -10.17
CA GLU A 75 3.91 -6.74 -8.72
C GLU A 75 3.15 -7.87 -8.05
N ASN A 76 3.83 -8.67 -7.22
CA ASN A 76 3.20 -9.82 -6.59
C ASN A 76 3.60 -9.94 -5.12
N ILE A 77 2.69 -10.50 -4.31
CA ILE A 77 3.00 -10.86 -2.93
C ILE A 77 3.97 -12.03 -2.93
N LEU A 78 5.06 -11.90 -2.17
CA LEU A 78 6.05 -12.94 -2.02
C LEU A 78 5.75 -13.78 -0.77
N PHE A 79 5.51 -13.12 0.38
CA PHE A 79 5.05 -13.80 1.60
C PHE A 79 4.48 -12.81 2.62
N CYS A 80 3.77 -13.37 3.61
CA CYS A 80 3.35 -12.72 4.85
C CYS A 80 3.85 -13.55 6.03
N GLN A 81 4.37 -12.92 7.08
CA GLN A 81 4.94 -13.63 8.23
C GLN A 81 4.78 -12.84 9.54
N ASN A 82 4.53 -13.55 10.64
CA ASN A 82 4.50 -12.95 11.98
C ASN A 82 5.92 -12.47 12.38
N LEU A 83 6.00 -11.27 12.96
CA LEU A 83 7.21 -10.73 13.59
C LEU A 83 7.05 -10.77 15.11
N HIS A 84 7.88 -11.55 15.80
CA HIS A 84 7.85 -11.59 17.28
C HIS A 84 8.56 -10.38 17.92
N ASP A 85 9.58 -9.83 17.26
CA ASP A 85 10.36 -8.68 17.77
C ASP A 85 9.99 -7.34 17.09
N GLY A 86 8.87 -7.31 16.35
CA GLY A 86 8.39 -6.14 15.60
C GLY A 86 9.46 -5.49 14.72
N ALA A 87 9.51 -4.16 14.70
CA ALA A 87 10.41 -3.37 13.87
C ALA A 87 11.90 -3.75 14.02
N ALA A 88 12.35 -4.16 15.21
CA ALA A 88 13.75 -4.55 15.43
C ALA A 88 14.15 -5.79 14.61
N ALA A 89 13.21 -6.67 14.29
CA ALA A 89 13.44 -7.81 13.40
C ALA A 89 13.76 -7.37 11.97
N LEU A 90 13.23 -6.23 11.52
CA LEU A 90 13.45 -5.70 10.17
C LEU A 90 14.68 -4.79 10.11
N THR A 91 14.80 -3.83 11.04
CA THR A 91 15.73 -2.70 10.93
C THR A 91 17.05 -2.87 11.69
N GLY A 92 17.19 -3.92 12.51
CA GLY A 92 18.38 -4.12 13.33
C GLY A 92 19.68 -4.14 12.53
N LYS A 93 20.62 -3.24 12.85
CA LYS A 93 21.89 -3.03 12.13
C LYS A 93 22.74 -4.30 12.02
N ASN A 94 22.78 -5.14 13.07
CA ASN A 94 23.62 -6.34 13.11
C ASN A 94 22.84 -7.66 12.95
N ASN A 95 21.63 -7.70 13.52
CA ASN A 95 20.83 -8.92 13.68
C ASN A 95 19.42 -8.81 13.08
N GLY A 96 19.05 -7.68 12.48
CA GLY A 96 17.80 -7.52 11.75
C GLY A 96 17.96 -7.92 10.28
N LEU A 97 16.83 -8.07 9.57
CA LEU A 97 16.79 -8.45 8.16
C LEU A 97 17.68 -7.54 7.30
N MET A 98 17.66 -6.22 7.54
CA MET A 98 18.53 -5.27 6.85
C MET A 98 20.01 -5.56 7.04
N GLY A 99 20.43 -5.78 8.30
CA GLY A 99 21.82 -6.08 8.63
C GLY A 99 22.29 -7.39 8.00
N TRP A 100 21.41 -8.39 7.93
CA TRP A 100 21.69 -9.67 7.29
C TRP A 100 21.83 -9.56 5.77
N ILE A 101 20.88 -8.94 5.08
CA ILE A 101 20.96 -8.78 3.62
C ILE A 101 22.18 -7.94 3.24
N ARG A 102 22.47 -6.85 3.96
CA ARG A 102 23.64 -6.01 3.68
C ARG A 102 24.97 -6.77 3.83
N LYS A 103 25.05 -7.75 4.74
CA LYS A 103 26.23 -8.62 4.88
C LYS A 103 26.39 -9.59 3.72
N LYS A 104 25.28 -10.02 3.10
CA LYS A 104 25.26 -10.98 1.99
C LYS A 104 25.43 -10.31 0.63
N ASN A 105 24.75 -9.18 0.41
CA ASN A 105 24.87 -8.35 -0.78
C ASN A 105 25.07 -6.89 -0.35
N PRO A 106 26.33 -6.40 -0.32
CA PRO A 106 26.64 -5.01 0.01
C PRO A 106 26.13 -3.99 -1.01
N LYS A 107 25.85 -4.41 -2.26
CA LYS A 107 25.37 -3.55 -3.35
C LYS A 107 23.87 -3.26 -3.29
N VAL A 108 23.14 -3.90 -2.38
CA VAL A 108 21.70 -3.68 -2.19
C VAL A 108 21.39 -2.19 -1.90
N LYS A 109 20.40 -1.64 -2.60
CA LYS A 109 19.96 -0.26 -2.41
C LYS A 109 18.76 -0.23 -1.47
N TRP A 110 18.88 0.51 -0.38
CA TRP A 110 17.80 0.70 0.58
C TRP A 110 17.06 2.00 0.27
N LEU A 111 15.75 1.88 0.10
CA LEU A 111 14.87 3.03 -0.09
C LEU A 111 13.93 3.16 1.10
N HIS A 112 13.62 4.39 1.46
CA HIS A 112 12.65 4.67 2.49
C HIS A 112 11.38 5.19 1.84
N CYS A 113 10.23 4.63 2.24
CA CYS A 113 8.93 5.00 1.72
C CYS A 113 8.72 6.53 1.71
N ILE A 114 8.36 7.09 0.53
CA ILE A 114 8.19 8.53 0.33
C ILE A 114 7.05 9.06 1.19
N ILE A 115 5.92 8.35 1.22
CA ILE A 115 4.75 8.66 2.07
C ILE A 115 5.16 8.72 3.54
N HIS A 116 5.98 7.78 4.02
CA HIS A 116 6.43 7.80 5.40
C HIS A 116 7.38 8.97 5.68
N ARG A 117 8.35 9.25 4.80
CA ARG A 117 9.24 10.43 4.90
C ARG A 117 8.46 11.74 4.93
N GLN A 118 7.49 11.89 4.04
CA GLN A 118 6.61 13.05 3.98
C GLN A 118 5.86 13.24 5.32
N ALA A 119 5.31 12.15 5.88
CA ALA A 119 4.65 12.20 7.16
C ALA A 119 5.61 12.60 8.30
N LEU A 120 6.86 12.12 8.29
CA LEU A 120 7.89 12.51 9.27
C LEU A 120 8.24 14.00 9.15
N ALA A 121 8.48 14.49 7.94
CA ALA A 121 8.76 15.91 7.68
C ALA A 121 7.62 16.83 8.15
N SER A 122 6.39 16.33 8.16
CA SER A 122 5.20 17.11 8.52
C SER A 122 4.86 17.10 10.02
N LYS A 123 5.64 16.42 10.86
CA LYS A 123 5.34 16.30 12.30
C LYS A 123 5.68 17.56 13.11
N ARG A 124 6.64 18.37 12.66
CA ARG A 124 7.15 19.51 13.43
C ARG A 124 6.24 20.72 13.26
N MET A 125 5.84 21.32 14.38
CA MET A 125 5.02 22.53 14.43
C MET A 125 5.41 23.40 15.62
N ASN A 126 5.04 24.69 15.59
CA ASN A 126 5.26 25.59 16.72
C ASN A 126 4.38 25.21 17.92
N ALA A 127 4.71 25.74 19.11
CA ALA A 127 4.07 25.37 20.36
C ALA A 127 2.56 25.64 20.36
N HIS A 128 2.12 26.79 19.87
CA HIS A 128 0.70 27.19 19.84
C HIS A 128 -0.16 26.27 18.96
N LEU A 129 0.34 25.90 17.77
CA LEU A 129 -0.34 24.96 16.89
C LEU A 129 -0.33 23.54 17.46
N HIS A 130 0.77 23.14 18.11
CA HIS A 130 0.86 21.84 18.77
C HIS A 130 -0.15 21.70 19.92
N GLU A 131 -0.25 22.74 20.74
CA GLU A 131 -1.22 22.83 21.82
C GLU A 131 -2.65 22.75 21.30
N THR A 132 -3.00 23.60 20.33
CA THR A 132 -4.33 23.60 19.68
C THR A 132 -4.69 22.21 19.13
N LEU A 133 -3.75 21.54 18.48
CA LEU A 133 -3.94 20.18 17.95
C LEU A 133 -4.19 19.16 19.07
N ASN A 134 -3.43 19.23 20.16
CA ASN A 134 -3.59 18.32 21.30
C ASN A 134 -4.92 18.55 22.03
N GLU A 135 -5.34 19.81 22.18
CA GLU A 135 -6.63 20.17 22.77
C GLU A 135 -7.80 19.70 21.92
N ALA A 136 -7.74 19.90 20.60
CA ALA A 136 -8.73 19.38 19.66
C ALA A 136 -8.91 17.86 19.81
N VAL A 137 -7.80 17.11 19.90
CA VAL A 137 -7.85 15.65 20.14
C VAL A 137 -8.48 15.32 21.50
N LYS A 138 -8.18 16.08 22.56
CA LYS A 138 -8.80 15.90 23.89
C LYS A 138 -10.30 16.14 23.86
N VAL A 139 -10.77 17.18 23.16
CA VAL A 139 -12.20 17.48 22.97
C VAL A 139 -12.92 16.31 22.31
N ILE A 140 -12.38 15.81 21.20
CA ILE A 140 -12.95 14.67 20.48
C ILE A 140 -12.97 13.42 21.37
N ASN A 141 -11.86 13.14 22.06
CA ASN A 141 -11.78 12.00 22.96
C ASN A 141 -12.78 12.12 24.11
N PHE A 142 -13.03 13.32 24.66
CA PHE A 142 -14.04 13.52 25.70
C PHE A 142 -15.46 13.16 25.23
N ILE A 143 -15.84 13.57 24.02
CA ILE A 143 -17.16 13.26 23.44
C ILE A 143 -17.26 11.78 23.07
N LYS A 144 -16.17 11.18 22.58
CA LYS A 144 -16.14 9.80 22.09
C LYS A 144 -15.83 8.74 23.16
N ALA A 145 -15.29 9.14 24.31
CA ALA A 145 -14.91 8.22 25.39
C ALA A 145 -16.10 7.47 25.98
N ARG A 146 -17.28 8.10 26.01
CA ARG A 146 -18.51 7.51 26.55
C ARG A 146 -19.54 7.30 25.44
N PRO A 147 -20.08 6.08 25.28
CA PRO A 147 -21.16 5.82 24.31
C PRO A 147 -22.39 6.71 24.51
N LEU A 148 -22.69 7.08 25.76
CA LEU A 148 -23.77 8.03 26.06
C LEU A 148 -23.49 9.42 25.45
N ASN A 149 -22.30 9.99 25.68
CA ASN A 149 -21.90 11.28 25.12
C ASN A 149 -21.98 11.26 23.59
N SER A 150 -21.52 10.19 22.95
CA SER A 150 -21.61 10.03 21.50
C SER A 150 -23.05 9.97 20.98
N ARG A 151 -23.98 9.37 21.73
CA ARG A 151 -25.41 9.33 21.37
C ARG A 151 -26.07 10.69 21.59
N MET A 152 -25.79 11.36 22.71
CA MET A 152 -26.33 12.70 23.00
C MET A 152 -25.84 13.72 21.98
N PHE A 153 -24.53 13.73 21.68
CA PHE A 153 -23.97 14.59 20.65
C PHE A 153 -24.61 14.35 19.28
N LYS A 154 -24.87 13.09 18.91
CA LYS A 154 -25.58 12.76 17.66
C LYS A 154 -26.97 13.40 17.62
N LEU A 155 -27.74 13.29 18.70
CA LEU A 155 -29.08 13.87 18.78
C LEU A 155 -29.03 15.39 18.66
N LEU A 156 -28.09 16.04 19.34
CA LEU A 156 -27.87 17.48 19.23
C LEU A 156 -27.57 17.90 17.78
N CYS A 157 -26.67 17.21 17.08
CA CYS A 157 -26.41 17.47 15.67
C CYS A 157 -27.65 17.29 14.78
N GLN A 158 -28.51 16.30 15.09
CA GLN A 158 -29.75 16.08 14.35
C GLN A 158 -30.74 17.23 14.56
N GLU A 159 -30.87 17.72 15.79
CA GLU A 159 -31.74 18.84 16.14
C GLU A 159 -31.24 20.16 15.55
N MET A 160 -29.93 20.35 15.46
CA MET A 160 -29.30 21.53 14.84
C MET A 160 -29.24 21.46 13.31
N GLY A 161 -29.70 20.36 12.70
CA GLY A 161 -29.73 20.20 11.24
C GLY A 161 -28.35 20.03 10.59
N SER A 162 -27.35 19.58 11.35
CA SER A 162 -25.99 19.42 10.86
C SER A 162 -25.91 18.29 9.81
N GLU A 163 -25.14 18.52 8.74
CA GLU A 163 -24.88 17.51 7.71
C GLU A 163 -24.22 16.25 8.30
N HIS A 164 -23.25 16.46 9.18
CA HIS A 164 -22.56 15.40 9.89
C HIS A 164 -23.05 15.25 11.32
N GLN A 165 -23.41 14.02 11.70
CA GLN A 165 -23.97 13.74 13.04
C GLN A 165 -22.97 13.07 14.00
N HIS A 166 -21.72 12.90 13.56
CA HIS A 166 -20.72 12.13 14.27
C HIS A 166 -19.32 12.73 14.10
N LEU A 167 -18.59 12.86 15.22
CA LEU A 167 -17.16 13.05 15.22
C LEU A 167 -16.42 11.74 14.88
N LEU A 168 -15.31 11.88 14.17
CA LEU A 168 -14.38 10.81 13.82
C LEU A 168 -13.44 10.51 14.99
N LEU A 169 -13.13 9.24 15.25
CA LEU A 169 -12.16 8.85 16.27
C LEU A 169 -10.73 9.06 15.77
N HIS A 170 -9.88 9.59 16.64
CA HIS A 170 -8.44 9.64 16.42
C HIS A 170 -7.78 8.31 16.79
N THR A 171 -6.88 7.84 15.94
CA THR A 171 -5.88 6.82 16.31
C THR A 171 -4.50 7.34 15.93
N GLU A 172 -3.56 7.34 16.88
CA GLU A 172 -2.19 7.84 16.69
C GLU A 172 -1.46 7.18 15.51
N VAL A 173 -1.81 5.92 15.22
CA VAL A 173 -1.14 5.04 14.25
C VAL A 173 -1.30 5.50 12.79
N ARG A 174 -2.28 6.36 12.49
CA ARG A 174 -2.52 6.86 11.12
C ARG A 174 -2.59 8.39 11.12
N TRP A 175 -1.44 9.03 10.88
CA TRP A 175 -1.29 10.48 10.72
C TRP A 175 -2.36 11.10 9.79
N LEU A 176 -2.77 10.35 8.76
CA LEU A 176 -3.81 10.71 7.77
C LEU A 176 -5.23 10.89 8.34
N SER A 177 -5.53 10.32 9.50
CA SER A 177 -6.83 10.54 10.14
C SER A 177 -6.97 11.95 10.71
N ARG A 178 -5.86 12.68 10.95
CA ARG A 178 -5.88 13.98 11.62
C ARG A 178 -6.61 15.06 10.81
N GLY A 179 -6.40 15.16 9.50
CA GLY A 179 -7.07 16.18 8.67
C GLY A 179 -8.59 16.04 8.69
N LYS A 180 -9.09 14.85 8.37
CA LYS A 180 -10.53 14.54 8.38
C LYS A 180 -11.17 14.80 9.75
N ILE A 181 -10.45 14.51 10.82
CA ILE A 181 -10.91 14.74 12.19
C ILE A 181 -11.02 16.24 12.49
N LEU A 182 -10.00 17.03 12.10
CA LEU A 182 -9.97 18.46 12.34
C LEU A 182 -11.02 19.21 11.52
N ASN A 183 -11.22 18.85 10.25
CA ASN A 183 -12.33 19.36 9.44
C ASN A 183 -13.66 19.10 10.11
N ARG A 184 -13.91 17.84 10.50
CA ARG A 184 -15.16 17.45 11.13
C ARG A 184 -15.40 18.20 12.45
N LEU A 185 -14.34 18.43 13.22
CA LEU A 185 -14.42 19.21 14.46
C LEU A 185 -14.74 20.68 14.17
N PHE A 186 -14.12 21.26 13.14
CA PHE A 186 -14.34 22.66 12.76
C PHE A 186 -15.74 22.90 12.16
N GLU A 187 -16.21 21.97 11.32
CA GLU A 187 -17.57 21.94 10.78
C GLU A 187 -18.60 21.93 11.91
N LEU A 188 -18.44 21.02 12.88
CA LEU A 188 -19.38 20.83 14.00
C LEU A 188 -19.05 21.70 15.22
N ARG A 189 -18.30 22.78 15.05
CA ARG A 189 -17.77 23.57 16.18
C ARG A 189 -18.86 24.17 17.06
N GLN A 190 -20.01 24.53 16.47
CA GLN A 190 -21.13 25.14 17.20
C GLN A 190 -21.86 24.09 18.04
N GLU A 191 -22.14 22.93 17.47
CA GLU A 191 -22.73 21.77 18.13
C GLU A 191 -21.81 21.25 19.25
N VAL A 192 -20.51 21.18 18.98
CA VAL A 192 -19.50 20.79 19.97
C VAL A 192 -19.48 21.79 21.11
N HIS A 193 -19.50 23.09 20.83
CA HIS A 193 -19.53 24.12 21.85
C HIS A 193 -20.77 23.99 22.74
N MET A 194 -21.97 23.89 22.14
CA MET A 194 -23.23 23.70 22.86
C MET A 194 -23.22 22.45 23.74
N PHE A 195 -22.76 21.32 23.19
CA PHE A 195 -22.62 20.07 23.94
C PHE A 195 -21.70 20.23 25.15
N LEU A 196 -20.55 20.91 24.98
CA LEU A 196 -19.59 21.09 26.07
C LEU A 196 -20.13 22.01 27.18
N LEU A 197 -20.92 23.03 26.83
CA LEU A 197 -21.61 23.89 27.80
C LEU A 197 -22.62 23.09 28.63
N GLU A 198 -23.44 22.26 27.99
CA GLU A 198 -24.41 21.39 28.68
C GLU A 198 -23.70 20.39 29.62
N GLN A 199 -22.56 19.84 29.18
CA GLN A 199 -21.75 18.94 29.99
C GLN A 199 -20.90 19.66 31.05
N LYS A 200 -20.96 21.00 31.14
CA LYS A 200 -20.16 21.85 32.04
C LYS A 200 -18.65 21.55 31.94
N SER A 201 -18.20 21.27 30.73
CA SER A 201 -16.81 20.92 30.47
C SER A 201 -15.96 22.17 30.33
N ALA A 202 -14.76 22.17 30.93
CA ALA A 202 -13.81 23.27 30.79
C ALA A 202 -13.34 23.50 29.34
N PHE A 203 -13.57 22.53 28.45
CA PHE A 203 -13.24 22.67 27.03
C PHE A 203 -14.16 23.65 26.27
N SER A 204 -15.31 24.07 26.82
CA SER A 204 -16.21 25.00 26.13
C SER A 204 -15.52 26.33 25.82
N SER A 205 -14.69 26.83 26.75
CA SER A 205 -13.96 28.10 26.61
C SER A 205 -12.98 28.14 25.43
N LEU A 206 -12.55 26.99 24.92
CA LEU A 206 -11.71 26.93 23.72
C LEU A 206 -12.44 27.45 22.48
N PHE A 207 -13.75 27.17 22.37
CA PHE A 207 -14.57 27.56 21.23
C PHE A 207 -15.05 29.02 21.30
N GLU A 208 -14.92 29.66 22.46
CA GLU A 208 -15.13 31.09 22.66
C GLU A 208 -13.88 31.91 22.24
N ASN A 209 -12.70 31.27 22.27
CA ASN A 209 -11.43 31.89 21.91
C ASN A 209 -11.22 31.91 20.39
N GLN A 210 -11.39 33.09 19.78
CA GLN A 210 -11.23 33.29 18.34
C GLN A 210 -9.85 32.91 17.81
N ASP A 211 -8.78 33.17 18.58
CA ASP A 211 -7.42 32.80 18.19
C ASP A 211 -7.26 31.28 18.10
N TRP A 212 -7.88 30.54 19.03
CA TRP A 212 -7.87 29.09 19.02
C TRP A 212 -8.65 28.53 17.83
N VAL A 213 -9.83 29.10 17.53
CA VAL A 213 -10.65 28.68 16.39
C VAL A 213 -9.92 28.96 15.06
N CYS A 214 -9.20 30.08 14.93
CA CYS A 214 -8.35 30.34 13.76
C CYS A 214 -7.21 29.34 13.60
N ARG A 215 -6.52 29.00 14.70
CA ARG A 215 -5.48 27.96 14.68
C ARG A 215 -6.08 26.61 14.29
N LEU A 216 -7.28 26.27 14.78
CA LEU A 216 -7.99 25.06 14.40
C LEU A 216 -8.35 25.06 12.90
N ALA A 217 -8.86 26.17 12.36
CA ALA A 217 -9.18 26.33 10.94
C ALA A 217 -7.95 26.12 10.06
N TYR A 218 -6.83 26.75 10.43
CA TYR A 218 -5.56 26.56 9.74
C TYR A 218 -5.09 25.10 9.77
N LEU A 219 -5.17 24.46 10.94
CA LEU A 219 -4.80 23.06 11.11
C LEU A 219 -5.67 22.15 10.23
N ALA A 220 -6.97 22.41 10.15
CA ALA A 220 -7.88 21.71 9.24
C ALA A 220 -7.39 21.81 7.79
N ASP A 221 -7.14 23.03 7.30
CA ASP A 221 -6.71 23.26 5.91
C ASP A 221 -5.32 22.67 5.58
N ILE A 222 -4.32 22.82 6.46
CA ILE A 222 -2.97 22.32 6.19
C ILE A 222 -2.91 20.79 6.23
N PHE A 223 -3.64 20.15 7.16
CA PHE A 223 -3.70 18.70 7.21
C PHE A 223 -4.47 18.11 6.02
N ASP A 224 -5.44 18.82 5.48
CA ASP A 224 -6.10 18.44 4.23
C ASP A 224 -5.16 18.47 3.05
N LYS A 225 -4.38 19.54 2.89
CA LYS A 225 -3.37 19.62 1.83
C LYS A 225 -2.34 18.49 1.95
N LEU A 226 -1.92 18.15 3.17
CA LEU A 226 -1.03 17.02 3.44
C LEU A 226 -1.69 15.66 3.11
N ASN A 227 -2.98 15.52 3.39
CA ASN A 227 -3.74 14.32 3.08
C ASN A 227 -3.96 14.17 1.56
N ASP A 228 -4.24 15.24 0.84
CA ASP A 228 -4.38 15.24 -0.63
C ASP A 228 -3.08 14.79 -1.31
N LEU A 229 -1.94 15.32 -0.85
CA LEU A 229 -0.64 14.87 -1.32
C LEU A 229 -0.47 13.36 -1.08
N ASN A 230 -0.75 12.90 0.14
CA ASN A 230 -0.61 11.50 0.50
C ASN A 230 -1.47 10.58 -0.39
N LEU A 231 -2.76 10.89 -0.52
CA LEU A 231 -3.68 10.16 -1.40
C LEU A 231 -3.21 10.18 -2.84
N SER A 232 -2.67 11.31 -3.33
CA SER A 232 -2.12 11.38 -4.69
C SER A 232 -0.91 10.48 -4.89
N MET A 233 -0.17 10.13 -3.82
CA MET A 233 0.99 9.23 -3.87
C MET A 233 0.63 7.75 -3.63
N GLN A 234 -0.59 7.46 -3.18
CA GLN A 234 -1.10 6.10 -3.03
C GLN A 234 -1.66 5.61 -4.37
N GLY A 235 -1.01 4.61 -4.96
CA GLY A 235 -1.49 4.05 -6.22
C GLY A 235 -0.78 2.76 -6.59
N PHE A 236 -1.45 1.98 -7.43
CA PHE A 236 -0.87 0.81 -8.08
C PHE A 236 0.18 1.24 -9.09
N ARG A 237 1.30 0.49 -9.20
CA ARG A 237 2.38 0.75 -10.18
C ARG A 237 2.99 2.16 -10.14
N THR A 238 3.01 2.81 -8.97
CA THR A 238 3.75 4.07 -8.81
C THR A 238 5.25 3.81 -8.64
N ASP A 239 6.06 4.46 -9.45
CA ASP A 239 7.52 4.50 -9.37
C ASP A 239 8.02 5.67 -8.50
N GLU A 240 9.30 5.63 -8.14
CA GLU A 240 9.92 6.66 -7.30
C GLU A 240 9.95 8.05 -7.98
N LEU A 241 10.20 8.11 -9.29
CA LEU A 241 10.34 9.38 -10.02
C LEU A 241 9.01 10.14 -10.05
N SER A 242 7.90 9.46 -10.35
CA SER A 242 6.58 10.09 -10.36
C SER A 242 6.16 10.62 -8.99
N LEU A 243 6.52 9.93 -7.89
CA LEU A 243 6.28 10.42 -6.53
C LEU A 243 7.17 11.61 -6.18
N ASN A 244 8.44 11.61 -6.62
CA ASN A 244 9.34 12.75 -6.44
C ASN A 244 8.81 14.01 -7.14
N SER A 245 8.21 13.89 -8.33
CA SER A 245 7.56 15.01 -9.02
C SER A 245 6.39 15.59 -8.19
N LYS A 246 5.56 14.73 -7.58
CA LYS A 246 4.46 15.15 -6.69
C LYS A 246 4.97 15.86 -5.43
N MET A 247 6.04 15.33 -4.82
CA MET A 247 6.72 15.98 -3.69
C MET A 247 7.31 17.34 -4.08
N CYS A 248 7.98 17.44 -5.24
CA CYS A 248 8.50 18.71 -5.77
C CYS A 248 7.40 19.76 -5.90
N ALA A 249 6.27 19.38 -6.51
CA ALA A 249 5.12 20.24 -6.64
C ALA A 249 4.57 20.69 -5.28
N PHE A 250 4.53 19.80 -4.29
CA PHE A 250 4.09 20.15 -2.95
C PHE A 250 5.02 21.14 -2.24
N ILE A 251 6.34 20.96 -2.36
CA ILE A 251 7.27 21.90 -1.74
C ILE A 251 7.14 23.28 -2.40
N LYS A 252 7.05 23.36 -3.73
CA LYS A 252 6.77 24.61 -4.45
C LYS A 252 5.45 25.26 -4.02
N LYS A 253 4.40 24.47 -3.80
CA LYS A 253 3.13 24.96 -3.23
C LYS A 253 3.32 25.50 -1.82
N SER A 254 4.10 24.85 -0.96
CA SER A 254 4.38 25.31 0.40
C SER A 254 5.10 26.67 0.42
N GLU A 255 6.04 26.89 -0.50
CA GLU A 255 6.71 28.19 -0.67
C GLU A 255 5.74 29.26 -1.16
N PHE A 256 4.84 28.91 -2.07
CA PHE A 256 3.79 29.81 -2.54
C PHE A 256 2.84 30.21 -1.40
N TRP A 257 2.40 29.26 -0.55
CA TRP A 257 1.56 29.56 0.62
C TRP A 257 2.29 30.48 1.60
N LEU A 258 3.58 30.22 1.86
CA LEU A 258 4.41 31.08 2.70
C LEU A 258 4.47 32.52 2.15
N LYS A 259 4.71 32.69 0.84
CA LYS A 259 4.71 34.00 0.17
C LYS A 259 3.36 34.72 0.27
N LYS A 260 2.23 34.00 0.22
CA LYS A 260 0.89 34.57 0.40
C LYS A 260 0.67 35.08 1.82
N VAL A 261 1.05 34.31 2.84
CA VAL A 261 0.93 34.69 4.25
C VAL A 261 1.85 35.87 4.59
N GLN A 262 3.04 35.96 3.98
CA GLN A 262 3.93 37.11 4.09
C GLN A 262 3.32 38.40 3.50
N ARG A 263 2.43 38.27 2.51
CA ARG A 263 1.65 39.37 1.92
C ARG A 263 0.31 39.59 2.64
N ASN A 264 0.20 39.13 3.89
CA ASN A 264 -0.99 39.24 4.74
C ASN A 264 -2.26 38.56 4.19
N SER A 265 -2.14 37.62 3.24
CA SER A 265 -3.27 36.89 2.68
C SER A 265 -3.29 35.43 3.15
N VAL A 266 -4.46 34.99 3.63
CA VAL A 266 -4.70 33.60 4.05
C VAL A 266 -5.60 32.81 3.09
N SER A 267 -6.02 33.40 1.96
CA SER A 267 -6.84 32.80 0.89
C SER A 267 -6.46 31.41 0.38
N VAL A 268 -5.23 30.96 0.61
CA VAL A 268 -4.80 29.60 0.28
C VAL A 268 -5.32 28.55 1.27
N PHE A 269 -5.85 28.97 2.41
CA PHE A 269 -6.44 28.19 3.50
C PHE A 269 -7.93 28.55 3.59
N PRO A 270 -8.81 27.85 2.84
CA PRO A 270 -10.20 28.28 2.63
C PRO A 270 -11.05 28.27 3.90
N THR A 271 -10.79 27.37 4.85
CA THR A 271 -11.52 27.30 6.12
C THR A 271 -11.14 28.49 6.99
N LEU A 272 -9.85 28.80 7.06
CA LEU A 272 -9.35 29.97 7.78
C LEU A 272 -9.80 31.28 7.15
N ASP A 273 -9.72 31.39 5.82
CA ASP A 273 -10.07 32.61 5.07
C ASP A 273 -11.54 32.98 5.28
N LYS A 274 -12.45 32.03 5.10
CA LYS A 274 -13.89 32.23 5.38
C LYS A 274 -14.15 32.65 6.81
N PHE A 275 -13.53 31.96 7.77
CA PHE A 275 -13.73 32.29 9.18
C PHE A 275 -13.20 33.68 9.53
N ALA A 276 -12.09 34.09 8.91
CA ALA A 276 -11.49 35.39 9.13
C ALA A 276 -12.25 36.54 8.45
N ASP A 277 -12.99 36.26 7.37
CA ASP A 277 -13.91 37.22 6.75
C ASP A 277 -15.19 37.38 7.58
N ASP A 278 -15.71 36.26 8.12
CA ASP A 278 -16.95 36.23 8.92
C ASP A 278 -16.76 36.81 10.34
N SER A 279 -15.52 36.86 10.83
CA SER A 279 -15.18 37.25 12.20
C SER A 279 -14.26 38.47 12.18
N GLU A 280 -14.64 39.57 12.84
CA GLU A 280 -13.75 40.73 13.03
C GLU A 280 -12.61 40.36 14.01
N ILE A 281 -11.54 39.73 13.50
CA ILE A 281 -10.44 39.21 14.33
C ILE A 281 -9.38 40.29 14.58
N ASP A 282 -9.28 40.74 15.83
CA ASP A 282 -8.28 41.73 16.28
C ASP A 282 -6.82 41.25 16.16
N ASN A 283 -6.57 39.94 16.31
CA ASN A 283 -5.21 39.38 16.46
C ASN A 283 -4.70 38.56 15.25
N LEU A 284 -5.22 38.85 14.06
CA LEU A 284 -4.91 38.07 12.84
C LEU A 284 -3.41 38.09 12.49
N ASN A 285 -2.67 39.12 12.93
CA ASN A 285 -1.23 39.20 12.73
C ASN A 285 -0.44 38.14 13.52
N THR A 286 -0.78 37.88 14.79
CA THR A 286 -0.12 36.84 15.59
C THR A 286 -0.42 35.44 15.03
N ILE A 287 -1.63 35.21 14.53
CA ILE A 287 -1.99 33.96 13.83
C ILE A 287 -1.15 33.79 12.55
N ARG A 288 -1.03 34.85 11.73
CA ARG A 288 -0.18 34.83 10.52
C ARG A 288 1.27 34.53 10.85
N ASP A 289 1.81 35.04 11.95
CA ASP A 289 3.17 34.75 12.40
C ASP A 289 3.34 33.28 12.79
N CYS A 290 2.36 32.72 13.52
CA CYS A 290 2.33 31.28 13.81
C CYS A 290 2.32 30.44 12.52
N ILE A 291 1.48 30.80 11.54
CA ILE A 291 1.38 30.11 10.26
C ILE A 291 2.69 30.22 9.48
N ARG A 292 3.30 31.40 9.44
CA ARG A 292 4.58 31.66 8.75
C ARG A 292 5.70 30.82 9.34
N GLU A 293 5.82 30.78 10.66
CA GLU A 293 6.80 29.95 11.36
C GLU A 293 6.61 28.47 11.01
N HIS A 294 5.36 27.98 11.05
CA HIS A 294 5.07 26.59 10.72
C HIS A 294 5.38 26.24 9.27
N LEU A 295 4.94 27.05 8.29
CA LEU A 295 5.20 26.81 6.87
C LEU A 295 6.70 26.85 6.54
N THR A 296 7.45 27.74 7.19
CA THR A 296 8.91 27.82 7.07
C THR A 296 9.55 26.50 7.53
N LYS A 297 9.20 26.05 8.75
CA LYS A 297 9.68 24.77 9.30
C LYS A 297 9.27 23.58 8.46
N LEU A 298 8.01 23.50 8.03
CA LEU A 298 7.49 22.42 7.19
C LEU A 298 8.27 22.33 5.86
N ARG A 299 8.49 23.46 5.19
CA ARG A 299 9.31 23.51 3.98
C ARG A 299 10.72 23.02 4.25
N ASP A 300 11.39 23.52 5.28
CA ASP A 300 12.79 23.16 5.58
C ASP A 300 12.94 21.67 5.88
N GLU A 301 12.01 21.10 6.65
CA GLU A 301 11.96 19.67 6.89
C GLU A 301 11.72 18.91 5.59
N LEU A 302 10.75 19.31 4.75
CA LEU A 302 10.53 18.65 3.46
C LEU A 302 11.78 18.69 2.56
N VAL A 303 12.50 19.81 2.53
CA VAL A 303 13.76 19.93 1.77
C VAL A 303 14.84 19.01 2.36
N SER A 304 14.99 19.01 3.68
CA SER A 304 15.97 18.15 4.37
C SER A 304 15.69 16.66 4.15
N TYR A 305 14.41 16.27 4.20
CA TYR A 305 13.97 14.91 3.93
C TYR A 305 13.97 14.56 2.44
N PHE A 306 14.15 15.49 1.50
CA PHE A 306 14.14 15.21 0.06
C PHE A 306 15.17 16.09 -0.70
N PRO A 307 16.48 15.94 -0.41
CA PRO A 307 17.51 16.86 -0.92
C PRO A 307 17.68 16.79 -2.45
N SER A 308 17.53 15.60 -3.04
CA SER A 308 17.66 15.38 -4.49
C SER A 308 16.62 16.17 -5.31
N ILE A 309 15.44 16.41 -4.74
CA ILE A 309 14.34 17.11 -5.42
C ILE A 309 14.65 18.59 -5.64
N MET A 310 15.47 19.20 -4.76
CA MET A 310 15.77 20.62 -4.80
C MET A 310 16.97 20.99 -5.65
N ASN A 311 17.87 20.03 -5.89
CA ASN A 311 19.06 20.27 -6.71
C ASN A 311 18.74 20.45 -8.21
N GLN A 312 17.46 20.38 -8.59
CA GLN A 312 17.02 20.36 -10.00
C GLN A 312 17.84 19.37 -10.81
N ASP A 313 18.12 18.22 -10.21
CA ASP A 313 18.89 17.17 -10.87
C ASP A 313 18.04 16.61 -12.01
N ARG A 314 18.34 17.07 -13.23
CA ARG A 314 17.66 16.66 -14.47
C ARG A 314 18.34 15.47 -15.15
N THR A 315 19.32 14.84 -14.49
CA THR A 315 20.04 13.69 -15.04
C THR A 315 19.16 12.50 -15.37
N GLN A 316 17.96 12.44 -14.79
CA GLN A 316 16.99 11.38 -15.02
C GLN A 316 15.75 11.84 -15.79
N ASP A 317 15.67 13.09 -16.24
CA ASP A 317 14.49 13.61 -16.95
C ASP A 317 14.24 12.84 -18.26
N TRP A 318 15.31 12.44 -18.94
CA TRP A 318 15.25 11.63 -20.16
C TRP A 318 14.58 10.27 -19.95
N ILE A 319 14.58 9.74 -18.72
CA ILE A 319 13.88 8.49 -18.38
C ILE A 319 12.37 8.72 -18.42
N GLN A 320 11.90 9.87 -17.91
CA GLN A 320 10.47 10.20 -17.92
C GLN A 320 9.99 10.66 -19.30
N ASN A 321 10.84 11.34 -20.07
CA ASN A 321 10.54 11.71 -21.44
C ASN A 321 11.84 11.83 -22.27
N PRO A 322 12.15 10.82 -23.11
CA PRO A 322 13.37 10.84 -23.90
C PRO A 322 13.30 11.75 -25.14
N PHE A 323 12.13 12.31 -25.46
CA PHE A 323 11.88 13.11 -26.67
C PHE A 323 11.85 14.63 -26.44
N VAL A 324 12.28 15.12 -25.27
CA VAL A 324 12.31 16.58 -24.99
C VAL A 324 13.54 17.22 -25.65
N GLU A 325 13.37 18.45 -26.15
CA GLU A 325 14.50 19.27 -26.61
C GLU A 325 15.53 19.45 -25.47
N ASP A 326 16.82 19.25 -25.78
CA ASP A 326 17.96 19.41 -24.86
C ASP A 326 18.16 18.28 -23.81
N VAL A 327 17.56 17.10 -24.05
CA VAL A 327 17.72 15.88 -23.22
C VAL A 327 19.19 15.47 -22.97
N THR A 328 20.10 15.79 -23.90
CA THR A 328 21.50 15.35 -23.87
C THR A 328 22.36 16.17 -22.92
N SER A 329 22.10 17.48 -22.80
CA SER A 329 22.95 18.46 -22.10
C SER A 329 22.97 18.27 -20.58
N SER A 330 22.04 17.49 -20.02
CA SER A 330 21.89 17.28 -18.57
C SER A 330 21.80 15.83 -18.14
N SER A 331 21.95 14.85 -19.06
CA SER A 331 21.68 13.42 -18.80
C SER A 331 22.66 12.71 -17.86
N GLY A 332 23.88 13.24 -17.68
CA GLY A 332 24.94 12.58 -16.90
C GLY A 332 25.42 11.24 -17.48
N LEU A 333 25.06 10.94 -18.74
CA LEU A 333 25.41 9.72 -19.45
C LEU A 333 26.82 9.82 -20.07
N SER A 334 27.39 8.67 -20.45
CA SER A 334 28.61 8.64 -21.26
C SER A 334 28.32 9.12 -22.70
N ASP A 335 29.36 9.54 -23.43
CA ASP A 335 29.22 10.01 -24.82
C ASP A 335 28.48 9.00 -25.70
N LYS A 336 28.87 7.71 -25.62
CA LYS A 336 28.22 6.62 -26.36
C LYS A 336 26.74 6.47 -26.04
N LEU A 337 26.36 6.56 -24.76
CA LEU A 337 24.96 6.47 -24.35
C LEU A 337 24.16 7.70 -24.75
N THR A 338 24.82 8.85 -24.78
CA THR A 338 24.24 10.11 -25.25
C THR A 338 23.95 10.05 -26.75
N GLU A 339 24.87 9.51 -27.56
CA GLU A 339 24.65 9.25 -28.99
C GLU A 339 23.44 8.33 -29.22
N ASN A 340 23.39 7.21 -28.50
CA ASN A 340 22.24 6.30 -28.57
C ASN A 340 20.91 6.98 -28.18
N LEU A 341 20.94 7.86 -27.18
CA LEU A 341 19.76 8.60 -26.74
C LEU A 341 19.31 9.62 -27.80
N ILE A 342 20.25 10.26 -28.51
CA ILE A 342 19.95 11.15 -29.64
C ILE A 342 19.28 10.38 -30.78
N GLU A 343 19.80 9.20 -31.12
CA GLU A 343 19.21 8.35 -32.15
C GLU A 343 17.77 7.97 -31.78
N LEU A 344 17.55 7.49 -30.56
CA LEU A 344 16.23 7.13 -30.05
C LEU A 344 15.27 8.33 -30.07
N ALA A 345 15.73 9.49 -29.57
CA ALA A 345 14.92 10.72 -29.50
C ALA A 345 14.56 11.28 -30.89
N SER A 346 15.35 10.95 -31.91
CA SER A 346 15.11 11.38 -33.30
C SER A 346 14.16 10.45 -34.07
N ASP A 347 13.81 9.29 -33.50
CA ASP A 347 12.91 8.33 -34.13
C ASP A 347 11.43 8.72 -33.91
N ARG A 348 10.80 9.19 -35.00
CA ARG A 348 9.40 9.60 -35.00
C ARG A 348 8.42 8.46 -34.72
N ALA A 349 8.74 7.23 -35.11
CA ALA A 349 7.90 6.07 -34.84
C ALA A 349 7.95 5.70 -33.35
N LEU A 350 9.13 5.76 -32.72
CA LEU A 350 9.26 5.57 -31.27
C LEU A 350 8.54 6.67 -30.48
N GLU A 351 8.60 7.93 -30.93
CA GLU A 351 7.88 9.04 -30.29
C GLU A 351 6.35 8.82 -30.31
N LEU A 352 5.80 8.45 -31.47
CA LEU A 352 4.37 8.12 -31.59
C LEU A 352 3.99 6.93 -30.71
N LYS A 353 4.89 5.95 -30.59
CA LYS A 353 4.66 4.78 -29.73
C LYS A 353 4.64 5.18 -28.26
N PHE A 354 5.59 6.00 -27.82
CA PHE A 354 5.71 6.48 -26.45
C PHE A 354 4.44 7.15 -25.93
N GLN A 355 3.69 7.86 -26.80
CA GLN A 355 2.41 8.48 -26.43
C GLN A 355 1.31 7.47 -26.08
N ASN A 356 1.44 6.21 -26.49
CA ASN A 356 0.41 5.18 -26.34
C ASN A 356 0.73 4.12 -25.28
N VAL A 357 1.92 4.17 -24.67
CA VAL A 357 2.37 3.20 -23.67
C VAL A 357 2.83 3.89 -22.40
N THR A 358 2.92 3.16 -21.30
CA THR A 358 3.54 3.70 -20.08
C THR A 358 5.05 3.84 -20.25
N VAL A 359 5.68 4.71 -19.46
CA VAL A 359 7.14 4.94 -19.49
C VAL A 359 7.91 3.62 -19.31
N SER A 360 7.49 2.78 -18.35
CA SER A 360 8.11 1.47 -18.13
C SER A 360 7.97 0.55 -19.34
N GLN A 361 6.76 0.45 -19.93
CA GLN A 361 6.54 -0.38 -21.12
C GLN A 361 7.40 0.08 -22.30
N PHE A 362 7.50 1.39 -22.53
CA PHE A 362 8.35 1.94 -23.58
C PHE A 362 9.80 1.46 -23.45
N TRP A 363 10.42 1.65 -22.27
CA TRP A 363 11.80 1.22 -22.02
C TRP A 363 11.97 -0.30 -22.14
N LEU A 364 10.95 -1.09 -21.81
CA LEU A 364 11.00 -2.54 -21.99
C LEU A 364 10.96 -2.95 -23.46
N GLU A 365 10.19 -2.24 -24.29
CA GLU A 365 10.07 -2.51 -25.72
C GLU A 365 11.30 -2.10 -26.51
N VAL A 366 11.92 -0.95 -26.19
CA VAL A 366 13.14 -0.49 -26.86
C VAL A 366 14.40 -1.21 -26.39
N LYS A 367 14.30 -2.08 -25.37
CA LYS A 367 15.43 -2.82 -24.78
C LYS A 367 16.21 -3.69 -25.78
N GLY A 368 15.55 -4.16 -26.84
CA GLY A 368 16.20 -4.96 -27.89
C GLY A 368 17.26 -4.16 -28.65
N GLU A 369 16.99 -2.89 -28.94
CA GLU A 369 17.86 -2.00 -29.71
C GLU A 369 18.73 -1.12 -28.79
N TYR A 370 18.13 -0.60 -27.71
CA TYR A 370 18.74 0.35 -26.77
C TYR A 370 18.90 -0.26 -25.38
N LYS A 371 19.60 -1.41 -25.31
CA LYS A 371 19.71 -2.22 -24.09
C LYS A 371 20.25 -1.47 -22.87
N GLU A 372 21.39 -0.79 -23.00
CA GLU A 372 22.06 -0.11 -21.87
C GLU A 372 21.21 1.06 -21.33
N LEU A 373 20.60 1.85 -22.21
CA LEU A 373 19.66 2.93 -21.82
C LEU A 373 18.46 2.37 -21.07
N SER A 374 17.88 1.29 -21.59
CA SER A 374 16.74 0.62 -20.98
C SER A 374 17.08 0.03 -19.61
N GLU A 375 18.29 -0.51 -19.43
CA GLU A 375 18.75 -1.01 -18.12
C GLU A 375 18.86 0.13 -17.10
N ILE A 376 19.40 1.30 -17.49
CA ILE A 376 19.47 2.49 -16.62
C ILE A 376 18.07 3.00 -16.28
N ALA A 377 17.20 3.14 -17.29
CA ALA A 377 15.82 3.58 -17.10
C ALA A 377 15.05 2.65 -16.15
N MET A 378 15.14 1.34 -16.37
CA MET A 378 14.50 0.34 -15.51
C MET A 378 15.06 0.37 -14.09
N SER A 379 16.35 0.65 -13.90
CA SER A 379 16.94 0.79 -12.57
C SER A 379 16.34 1.95 -11.74
N ALA A 380 15.76 2.95 -12.41
CA ALA A 380 15.08 4.09 -11.78
C ALA A 380 13.56 3.89 -11.65
N LEU A 381 12.93 3.13 -12.56
CA LEU A 381 11.48 2.92 -12.61
C LEU A 381 11.01 1.70 -11.80
N LEU A 382 11.86 0.69 -11.66
CA LEU A 382 11.54 -0.53 -10.93
C LEU A 382 11.36 -0.33 -9.41
N PRO A 383 12.09 0.55 -8.72
CA PRO A 383 11.92 0.69 -7.27
C PRO A 383 10.52 1.16 -6.86
N PHE A 384 10.04 0.63 -5.73
CA PHE A 384 8.78 1.05 -5.14
C PHE A 384 8.90 2.45 -4.53
N GLY A 385 7.92 3.32 -4.79
CA GLY A 385 7.84 4.65 -4.16
C GLY A 385 7.03 4.70 -2.85
N SER A 386 6.08 3.77 -2.66
CA SER A 386 5.15 3.76 -1.52
C SER A 386 4.81 2.35 -1.04
N THR A 387 4.42 2.17 0.23
CA THR A 387 4.00 0.85 0.74
C THR A 387 2.53 0.51 0.45
N TYR A 388 2.01 0.99 -0.68
CA TYR A 388 0.59 0.91 -1.01
C TYR A 388 0.08 -0.55 -1.06
N LEU A 389 0.84 -1.46 -1.68
CA LEU A 389 0.44 -2.86 -1.79
C LEU A 389 0.36 -3.54 -0.44
N CYS A 390 1.31 -3.24 0.46
CA CYS A 390 1.23 -3.73 1.83
C CYS A 390 0.02 -3.13 2.58
N GLU A 391 -0.27 -1.84 2.44
CA GLU A 391 -1.45 -1.20 3.07
C GLU A 391 -2.78 -1.82 2.61
N VAL A 392 -2.92 -2.08 1.30
CA VAL A 392 -4.07 -2.80 0.72
C VAL A 392 -4.16 -4.21 1.30
N SER A 393 -3.02 -4.90 1.41
CA SER A 393 -2.96 -6.26 1.94
C SER A 393 -3.28 -6.32 3.43
N PHE A 394 -2.86 -5.34 4.24
CA PHE A 394 -3.29 -5.23 5.64
C PHE A 394 -4.79 -4.98 5.79
N SER A 395 -5.38 -4.24 4.83
CA SER A 395 -6.82 -4.05 4.78
C SER A 395 -7.55 -5.35 4.47
N ALA A 396 -7.07 -6.14 3.50
CA ALA A 396 -7.57 -7.49 3.22
C ALA A 396 -7.39 -8.44 4.41
N MET A 397 -6.24 -8.39 5.08
CA MET A 397 -5.96 -9.16 6.30
C MET A 397 -6.97 -8.87 7.40
N SER A 398 -7.41 -7.62 7.55
CA SER A 398 -8.41 -7.23 8.55
C SER A 398 -9.80 -7.82 8.29
N LEU A 399 -10.09 -8.22 7.04
CA LEU A 399 -11.32 -8.94 6.67
C LEU A 399 -11.21 -10.44 6.96
N ILE A 400 -10.01 -11.00 6.79
CA ILE A 400 -9.71 -12.42 7.04
C ILE A 400 -9.59 -12.68 8.55
N LYS A 401 -8.71 -11.93 9.24
CA LYS A 401 -8.47 -12.00 10.68
C LYS A 401 -9.26 -10.90 11.39
N THR A 402 -10.27 -11.30 12.15
CA THR A 402 -11.14 -10.39 12.93
C THR A 402 -11.07 -10.69 14.41
N LYS A 403 -11.67 -9.85 15.27
CA LYS A 403 -11.70 -10.06 16.72
C LYS A 403 -12.23 -11.45 17.13
N HIS A 404 -13.19 -11.98 16.38
CA HIS A 404 -13.75 -13.32 16.60
C HIS A 404 -12.91 -14.45 15.98
N ARG A 405 -11.93 -14.12 15.12
CA ARG A 405 -11.12 -15.04 14.31
C ARG A 405 -9.62 -14.72 14.45
N ASN A 406 -9.17 -14.38 15.65
CA ASN A 406 -7.82 -13.86 15.92
C ASN A 406 -6.72 -14.94 15.98
N ARG A 407 -7.06 -16.23 15.87
CA ARG A 407 -6.10 -17.35 15.92
C ARG A 407 -5.81 -18.01 14.56
N LEU A 408 -6.33 -17.44 13.47
CA LEU A 408 -6.11 -17.96 12.12
C LEU A 408 -4.68 -17.63 11.65
N SER A 409 -3.99 -18.62 11.05
CA SER A 409 -2.79 -18.34 10.27
C SER A 409 -3.20 -17.71 8.96
N VAL A 410 -2.83 -16.44 8.74
CA VAL A 410 -3.31 -15.65 7.61
C VAL A 410 -2.40 -15.70 6.38
N GLN A 411 -1.24 -16.35 6.49
CA GLN A 411 -0.16 -16.24 5.49
C GLN A 411 -0.60 -16.68 4.09
N ASN A 412 -1.11 -17.91 3.97
CA ASN A 412 -1.51 -18.49 2.69
C ASN A 412 -2.85 -17.92 2.20
N ASP A 413 -3.79 -17.67 3.11
CA ASP A 413 -5.07 -17.03 2.77
C ASP A 413 -4.87 -15.64 2.16
N LEU A 414 -3.92 -14.87 2.71
CA LEU A 414 -3.62 -13.53 2.21
C LEU A 414 -3.00 -13.59 0.82
N ILE A 415 -2.07 -14.52 0.57
CA ILE A 415 -1.46 -14.70 -0.77
C ILE A 415 -2.54 -14.90 -1.82
N ILE A 416 -3.50 -15.81 -1.58
CA ILE A 416 -4.61 -16.07 -2.51
C ILE A 416 -5.54 -14.85 -2.63
N ALA A 417 -5.79 -14.15 -1.52
CA ALA A 417 -6.70 -13.01 -1.50
C ALA A 417 -6.19 -11.84 -2.35
N VAL A 418 -4.88 -11.58 -2.35
CA VAL A 418 -4.28 -10.39 -3.00
C VAL A 418 -3.57 -10.69 -4.32
N SER A 419 -3.14 -11.93 -4.56
CA SER A 419 -2.47 -12.30 -5.82
C SER A 419 -3.43 -12.26 -7.01
N ASP A 420 -2.93 -11.86 -8.17
CA ASP A 420 -3.58 -11.93 -9.49
C ASP A 420 -3.12 -13.13 -10.32
N ILE A 421 -2.14 -13.90 -9.85
CA ILE A 421 -1.59 -15.08 -10.56
C ILE A 421 -2.55 -16.25 -10.48
N GLU A 422 -2.87 -16.84 -11.63
CA GLU A 422 -3.64 -18.07 -11.68
C GLU A 422 -2.78 -19.28 -11.25
N PRO A 423 -3.25 -20.11 -10.30
CA PRO A 423 -2.54 -21.31 -9.90
C PRO A 423 -2.52 -22.34 -11.04
N ARG A 424 -1.40 -23.04 -11.20
CA ARG A 424 -1.23 -24.16 -12.14
C ARG A 424 -1.90 -25.40 -11.58
N PHE A 425 -3.23 -25.46 -11.65
CA PHE A 425 -4.02 -26.55 -11.07
C PHE A 425 -3.59 -27.92 -11.58
N ASP A 426 -3.26 -28.06 -12.87
CA ASP A 426 -2.79 -29.33 -13.44
C ASP A 426 -1.54 -29.86 -12.71
N ASN A 427 -0.58 -28.98 -12.42
CA ASN A 427 0.63 -29.34 -11.68
C ASN A 427 0.33 -29.71 -10.22
N ILE A 428 -0.61 -29.00 -9.58
CA ILE A 428 -1.05 -29.27 -8.21
C ILE A 428 -1.74 -30.63 -8.13
N LEU A 429 -2.56 -30.95 -9.14
CA LEU A 429 -3.31 -32.21 -9.25
C LEU A 429 -2.39 -33.39 -9.54
N ALA A 430 -1.42 -33.23 -10.45
CA ALA A 430 -0.47 -34.27 -10.84
C ALA A 430 0.44 -34.72 -9.69
N LYS A 431 0.75 -33.84 -8.74
CA LYS A 431 1.58 -34.15 -7.56
C LYS A 431 0.86 -35.03 -6.51
N LYS A 432 -0.43 -35.35 -6.68
CA LYS A 432 -1.20 -36.17 -5.73
C LYS A 432 -1.41 -37.60 -6.21
N GLN A 433 -1.18 -38.57 -5.31
CA GLN A 433 -1.44 -39.99 -5.54
C GLN A 433 -2.92 -40.27 -5.89
N PRO A 434 -3.22 -41.28 -6.74
CA PRO A 434 -4.56 -41.54 -7.27
C PRO A 434 -5.62 -41.98 -6.25
N SER A 435 -5.27 -42.14 -4.97
CA SER A 435 -6.24 -42.42 -3.90
C SER A 435 -6.92 -41.15 -3.33
N PHE A 436 -6.49 -39.96 -3.74
CA PHE A 436 -7.08 -38.66 -3.33
C PHE A 436 -7.69 -37.84 -4.49
N SER A 437 -7.55 -38.33 -5.73
CA SER A 437 -8.04 -37.66 -6.95
C SER A 437 -9.56 -37.73 -7.14
N LEU A 438 -10.27 -38.63 -6.43
CA LEU A 438 -11.73 -38.74 -6.52
C LEU A 438 -12.51 -37.51 -6.01
N ILE A 439 -11.87 -36.57 -5.31
CA ILE A 439 -12.50 -35.31 -4.85
C ILE A 439 -12.09 -34.11 -5.71
N PHE A 440 -11.15 -34.29 -6.65
CA PHE A 440 -10.79 -33.25 -7.62
C PHE A 440 -11.52 -33.41 -8.97
N LEU A 441 -11.95 -34.63 -9.33
CA LEU A 441 -12.53 -34.95 -10.65
C LEU A 441 -14.07 -34.96 -10.74
N ASN A 442 -14.81 -34.81 -9.64
CA ASN A 442 -16.29 -34.94 -9.67
C ASN A 442 -17.05 -33.68 -10.14
N ALA A 443 -16.38 -32.74 -10.83
CA ALA A 443 -17.02 -31.59 -11.46
C ALA A 443 -17.14 -31.71 -12.99
N ASP A 444 -16.33 -32.56 -13.64
CA ASP A 444 -16.18 -32.58 -15.12
C ASP A 444 -17.00 -33.66 -15.84
N LYS A 445 -17.91 -34.35 -15.16
CA LYS A 445 -18.85 -35.27 -15.82
C LYS A 445 -20.22 -35.12 -15.20
N MET A 446 -21.15 -34.45 -15.88
CA MET A 446 -22.54 -34.86 -16.07
C MET A 446 -23.31 -33.77 -16.84
N GLY A 447 -23.34 -33.93 -18.15
CA GLY A 447 -24.07 -33.12 -19.14
C GLY A 447 -23.29 -33.26 -20.43
N GLU A 448 -23.55 -34.20 -21.33
CA GLU A 448 -24.80 -34.80 -21.77
C GLU A 448 -24.52 -36.27 -22.17
N LEU A 449 -25.53 -37.15 -22.07
CA LEU A 449 -25.53 -38.44 -22.77
C LEU A 449 -26.94 -38.67 -23.30
N GLU A 450 -27.13 -38.38 -24.58
CA GLU A 450 -28.08 -39.12 -25.41
C GLU A 450 -27.32 -39.66 -26.63
N GLY A 451 -27.38 -40.99 -26.82
CA GLY A 451 -26.93 -41.65 -28.06
C GLY A 451 -26.08 -42.89 -27.84
N TYR A 452 -26.70 -44.07 -27.93
CA TYR A 452 -26.06 -45.38 -28.09
C TYR A 452 -25.06 -45.42 -29.27
N VAL A 453 -23.90 -46.07 -29.12
CA VAL A 453 -23.33 -47.14 -30.01
C VAL A 453 -22.09 -47.76 -29.32
N GLN A 454 -22.02 -49.10 -29.29
CA GLN A 454 -20.82 -49.90 -28.97
C GLN A 454 -19.80 -49.83 -30.10
N VAL A 455 -18.51 -49.55 -29.83
CA VAL A 455 -17.39 -50.16 -30.59
C VAL A 455 -16.16 -50.35 -29.68
N THR A 456 -15.57 -51.53 -29.81
CA THR A 456 -14.34 -52.05 -29.22
C THR A 456 -13.07 -51.58 -29.95
N GLY A 457 -11.98 -51.33 -29.22
CA GLY A 457 -10.60 -51.42 -29.74
C GLY A 457 -9.97 -50.12 -30.29
N ALA A 458 -8.76 -49.84 -29.80
CA ALA A 458 -7.67 -49.00 -30.33
C ALA A 458 -8.00 -47.65 -31.01
N ASP A 459 -7.50 -46.53 -30.45
CA ASP A 459 -6.33 -45.83 -31.01
C ASP A 459 -5.93 -44.59 -30.18
N ILE A 460 -4.67 -44.18 -30.36
CA ILE A 460 -3.89 -43.27 -29.50
C ILE A 460 -4.05 -41.76 -29.81
N ASN A 461 -4.94 -41.33 -30.70
CA ASN A 461 -5.01 -39.93 -31.13
C ASN A 461 -6.44 -39.38 -31.14
N THR A 462 -6.86 -38.71 -30.06
CA THR A 462 -7.99 -37.74 -30.06
C THR A 462 -7.97 -36.84 -28.81
N VAL A 463 -6.77 -36.51 -28.34
CA VAL A 463 -6.53 -35.51 -27.29
C VAL A 463 -6.41 -34.14 -27.99
N THR A 464 -7.51 -33.49 -28.38
CA THR A 464 -7.42 -32.06 -28.76
C THR A 464 -8.69 -31.21 -28.76
N GLU A 465 -9.91 -31.71 -28.68
CA GLU A 465 -11.09 -30.82 -28.84
C GLU A 465 -12.27 -31.13 -27.92
N VAL A 466 -12.12 -30.92 -26.61
CA VAL A 466 -13.26 -30.62 -25.71
C VAL A 466 -12.76 -29.70 -24.58
N HIS A 467 -12.38 -28.48 -24.94
CA HIS A 467 -12.11 -27.38 -24.00
C HIS A 467 -13.10 -26.26 -24.29
N LYS A 468 -14.16 -26.16 -23.47
CA LYS A 468 -14.93 -24.94 -23.15
C LYS A 468 -16.25 -25.34 -22.48
N GLN A 469 -16.29 -25.33 -21.15
CA GLN A 469 -17.31 -24.68 -20.29
C GLN A 469 -17.05 -25.04 -18.81
N SER A 470 -17.11 -24.02 -17.95
CA SER A 470 -16.35 -23.86 -16.69
C SER A 470 -17.10 -24.30 -15.43
N PRO A 471 -16.42 -24.79 -14.38
CA PRO A 471 -16.89 -24.75 -12.99
C PRO A 471 -16.21 -23.59 -12.24
N GLU A 472 -16.99 -22.60 -11.78
CA GLU A 472 -16.51 -21.37 -11.13
C GLU A 472 -15.64 -21.59 -9.86
N HIS A 473 -15.62 -22.80 -9.29
CA HIS A 473 -14.89 -23.16 -8.06
C HIS A 473 -13.42 -23.56 -8.27
N LEU A 474 -12.96 -23.68 -9.53
CA LEU A 474 -11.57 -24.01 -9.89
C LEU A 474 -10.80 -22.80 -10.47
N THR A 475 -11.26 -21.58 -10.16
CA THR A 475 -10.58 -20.33 -10.54
C THR A 475 -10.06 -19.62 -9.28
N ILE A 476 -9.03 -18.77 -9.43
CA ILE A 476 -8.57 -17.93 -8.31
C ILE A 476 -9.70 -17.02 -7.78
N GLN A 477 -10.62 -16.59 -8.64
CA GLN A 477 -11.80 -15.81 -8.25
C GLN A 477 -12.78 -16.65 -7.43
N GLY A 478 -13.02 -17.90 -7.82
CA GLY A 478 -13.78 -18.87 -7.03
C GLY A 478 -13.19 -19.09 -5.65
N TYR A 479 -11.86 -19.23 -5.56
CA TYR A 479 -11.17 -19.37 -4.28
C TYR A 479 -11.20 -18.08 -3.44
N LYS A 480 -11.04 -16.90 -4.05
CA LYS A 480 -11.19 -15.59 -3.37
C LYS A 480 -12.59 -15.44 -2.77
N GLN A 481 -13.62 -15.79 -3.53
CA GLN A 481 -15.00 -15.75 -3.07
C GLN A 481 -15.26 -16.81 -1.98
N PHE A 482 -14.70 -18.01 -2.14
CA PHE A 482 -14.78 -19.07 -1.15
C PHE A 482 -14.07 -18.71 0.16
N ILE A 483 -12.88 -18.10 0.14
CA ILE A 483 -12.22 -17.59 1.36
C ILE A 483 -13.14 -16.57 2.05
N LYS A 484 -13.70 -15.61 1.29
CA LYS A 484 -14.67 -14.64 1.83
C LYS A 484 -15.89 -15.32 2.48
N LEU A 485 -16.47 -16.34 1.83
CA LEU A 485 -17.69 -17.04 2.28
C LEU A 485 -17.43 -18.06 3.41
N ARG A 486 -16.38 -18.87 3.32
CA ARG A 486 -15.95 -19.86 4.34
C ARG A 486 -15.84 -19.20 5.70
N HIS A 487 -15.26 -18.01 5.73
CA HIS A 487 -15.00 -17.33 6.98
C HIS A 487 -16.20 -16.52 7.51
N GLN A 488 -17.34 -16.48 6.81
CA GLN A 488 -18.59 -15.93 7.32
C GLN A 488 -19.37 -16.93 8.21
N ASN A 489 -19.12 -18.25 8.08
CA ASN A 489 -20.03 -19.28 8.62
C ASN A 489 -19.46 -20.28 9.64
N HIS A 490 -18.21 -20.15 10.11
CA HIS A 490 -17.66 -21.14 11.08
C HIS A 490 -16.72 -20.55 12.15
N PRO A 491 -16.99 -20.74 13.46
CA PRO A 491 -16.01 -20.55 14.51
C PRO A 491 -15.03 -21.74 14.51
N LEU A 492 -13.74 -21.49 14.34
CA LEU A 492 -12.71 -22.55 14.35
C LEU A 492 -12.01 -22.66 15.71
N GLY A 493 -11.90 -23.90 16.16
CA GLY A 493 -11.37 -24.31 17.47
C GLY A 493 -9.85 -24.28 17.60
N LYS A 494 -9.43 -24.45 18.86
CA LYS A 494 -8.10 -24.24 19.44
C LYS A 494 -7.00 -25.15 18.86
N LYS A 495 -5.86 -24.58 18.48
CA LYS A 495 -4.51 -25.13 18.73
C LYS A 495 -3.54 -23.99 19.03
N GLY A 496 -2.63 -24.21 19.98
CA GLY A 496 -1.58 -23.27 20.36
C GLY A 496 -0.28 -23.99 20.69
N GLY A 497 0.82 -23.23 20.66
CA GLY A 497 2.09 -23.56 21.33
C GLY A 497 3.36 -23.61 20.45
N GLY A 498 4.32 -22.73 20.77
CA GLY A 498 5.77 -22.78 20.42
C GLY A 498 6.11 -22.35 18.99
N VAL A 499 7.13 -21.53 18.66
CA VAL A 499 8.50 -21.41 19.19
C VAL A 499 9.06 -20.01 18.84
N ALA A 500 9.68 -19.33 19.80
CA ALA A 500 10.06 -17.91 19.72
C ALA A 500 11.52 -17.60 19.30
N CYS A 501 12.20 -18.46 18.53
CA CYS A 501 13.59 -18.20 18.07
C CYS A 501 13.75 -18.20 16.53
N PHE A 502 12.68 -18.44 15.76
CA PHE A 502 12.79 -18.99 14.40
C PHE A 502 12.49 -18.00 13.26
N VAL A 503 12.07 -16.77 13.56
CA VAL A 503 11.50 -15.85 12.54
C VAL A 503 12.55 -15.17 11.66
N ARG A 504 13.72 -14.83 12.20
CA ARG A 504 14.78 -14.13 11.44
C ARG A 504 15.43 -15.04 10.41
N GLU A 505 15.76 -16.27 10.81
CA GLU A 505 16.28 -17.30 9.91
C GLU A 505 15.23 -17.76 8.90
N GLN A 506 13.94 -17.80 9.26
CA GLN A 506 12.88 -18.10 8.29
C GLN A 506 12.68 -16.99 7.25
N LEU A 507 12.69 -15.71 7.66
CA LEU A 507 12.60 -14.57 6.75
C LEU A 507 13.82 -14.52 5.83
N ALA A 508 15.01 -14.66 6.39
CA ALA A 508 16.25 -14.75 5.63
C ALA A 508 16.21 -15.97 4.72
N SER A 509 15.87 -17.17 5.19
CA SER A 509 15.77 -18.39 4.38
C SER A 509 14.78 -18.26 3.23
N ARG A 510 13.60 -17.65 3.46
CA ARG A 510 12.62 -17.40 2.39
C ARG A 510 13.12 -16.39 1.37
N LEU A 511 13.82 -15.35 1.80
CA LEU A 511 14.43 -14.38 0.89
C LEU A 511 15.65 -14.97 0.17
N LEU A 512 16.48 -15.77 0.84
CA LEU A 512 17.66 -16.44 0.29
C LEU A 512 17.31 -17.58 -0.68
N GLN A 513 16.05 -18.04 -0.72
CA GLN A 513 15.56 -18.87 -1.83
C GLN A 513 15.54 -18.11 -3.17
N ILE A 514 15.62 -16.77 -3.13
CA ILE A 514 15.90 -15.92 -4.29
C ILE A 514 17.42 -15.93 -4.49
N PRO A 515 17.95 -16.61 -5.54
CA PRO A 515 19.39 -16.85 -5.68
C PRO A 515 20.23 -15.58 -5.71
N TYR A 516 19.62 -14.47 -6.10
CA TYR A 516 20.26 -13.18 -6.34
C TYR A 516 20.56 -12.37 -5.06
N ILE A 517 19.96 -12.73 -3.93
CA ILE A 517 20.26 -12.07 -2.65
C ILE A 517 21.65 -12.46 -2.11
N ASP A 518 22.19 -13.60 -2.55
CA ASP A 518 23.51 -14.11 -2.19
C ASP A 518 24.61 -13.79 -3.23
N GLY A 519 24.27 -13.11 -4.34
CA GLY A 519 25.20 -12.83 -5.44
C GLY A 519 25.78 -11.41 -5.44
N ASP A 520 27.03 -11.27 -5.92
CA ASP A 520 27.76 -10.00 -5.99
C ASP A 520 27.38 -9.12 -7.21
N ASP A 521 26.64 -9.62 -8.20
CA ASP A 521 26.53 -8.94 -9.52
C ASP A 521 25.18 -8.28 -9.83
N GLU A 522 24.18 -8.37 -8.94
CA GLU A 522 22.82 -7.90 -9.26
C GLU A 522 22.32 -6.77 -8.36
N MET A 523 21.67 -5.78 -9.00
CA MET A 523 21.06 -4.63 -8.34
C MET A 523 19.69 -5.00 -7.78
N ILE A 524 19.60 -4.99 -6.45
CA ILE A 524 18.37 -5.24 -5.71
C ILE A 524 18.00 -3.98 -4.95
N TRP A 525 16.76 -3.52 -5.13
CA TRP A 525 16.21 -2.40 -4.34
C TRP A 525 15.28 -2.94 -3.29
N ILE A 526 15.45 -2.49 -2.05
CA ILE A 526 14.59 -2.88 -0.95
C ILE A 526 14.05 -1.63 -0.28
N MET A 527 12.74 -1.44 -0.41
CA MET A 527 12.02 -0.40 0.31
C MET A 527 11.46 -0.96 1.62
N ILE A 528 11.70 -0.23 2.72
CA ILE A 528 11.12 -0.56 4.02
C ILE A 528 10.32 0.62 4.57
N ARG A 529 9.17 0.30 5.18
CA ARG A 529 8.48 1.17 6.14
C ARG A 529 8.38 0.49 7.51
N PRO A 530 9.27 0.80 8.44
CA PRO A 530 9.19 0.25 9.79
C PRO A 530 8.29 1.11 10.69
N LYS A 531 7.55 0.47 11.60
CA LYS A 531 6.66 1.16 12.55
C LYS A 531 7.34 2.16 13.47
N SER A 532 8.60 1.92 13.80
CA SER A 532 9.42 2.80 14.62
C SER A 532 10.80 2.90 13.98
N PHE A 533 11.02 3.93 13.18
CA PHE A 533 12.37 4.40 12.89
C PHE A 533 12.69 5.49 13.91
N ARG A 534 13.36 5.10 14.99
CA ARG A 534 14.21 6.04 15.71
C ARG A 534 15.59 5.90 15.07
N ASP A 535 15.95 6.91 14.31
CA ASP A 535 17.29 7.26 13.84
C ASP A 535 18.11 6.12 13.22
N LEU A 536 18.19 6.12 11.88
CA LEU A 536 19.31 5.46 11.19
C LEU A 536 20.54 6.35 11.18
#